data_AF-A0A9D1XMI5-F1
#
_entry.id   AF-A0A9D1XMI5-F1
#
_cell.length_a   1.000
_cell.length_b   1.000
_cell.length_c   1.000
_cell.angle_alpha   90.00
_cell.angle_beta   90.00
_cell.angle_gamma   90.00
#
_symmetry.space_group_name_H-M   'P 1'
#
loop_
_entity.id
_entity.type
_entity.pdbx_description
1 polymer ?
#
loop_
_entity_poly.entity_id
_entity_poly.type
_entity_poly.pdbx_seq_one_letter_code
_entity_poly.pdbx_strand_id
1 'polypeptide(L)'
;MTKINEFGLYKNIISRRNIIGLKSGPYDDQTQGWWLPFYDEKRNLHLVDTYHINVFSNRNNEFLKNFIEENIKKKDNSWIINKSNFDYYYGGSIKVSEAIMPYFECVCDLRDFEISNVKPDDYLEQDVVTNVQLYFEHGYPHGVTLLRKGAKKDINRVARNYMYNLLDNADHWAIYDSEIDKLTEYRVDALIDKDLSDEIYITINYLKKIQELSNLKKQAREQYLQEIRKIRRSNQ
;
A
#
# COMPACT_ATOMS: atom_id res chain seq x y z
N MET A 1 -0.26 -27.98 -17.81
CA MET A 1 -0.56 -26.53 -17.79
C MET A 1 -1.52 -26.14 -16.65
N THR A 2 -1.00 -25.50 -15.60
CA THR A 2 -1.81 -24.89 -14.53
C THR A 2 -2.69 -23.81 -15.13
N LYS A 3 -3.98 -23.80 -14.79
CA LYS A 3 -4.94 -22.81 -15.32
C LYS A 3 -4.55 -21.43 -14.77
N ILE A 4 -4.16 -20.52 -15.67
CA ILE A 4 -3.83 -19.14 -15.29
C ILE A 4 -5.10 -18.42 -14.86
N ASN A 5 -4.99 -17.61 -13.81
CA ASN A 5 -6.05 -16.71 -13.42
C ASN A 5 -6.09 -15.54 -14.41
N GLU A 6 -7.14 -15.52 -15.24
CA GLU A 6 -7.40 -14.46 -16.22
C GLU A 6 -7.66 -13.10 -15.55
N PHE A 7 -8.01 -13.08 -14.27
CA PHE A 7 -8.17 -11.84 -13.49
C PHE A 7 -6.96 -11.59 -12.58
N GLY A 8 -5.89 -12.37 -12.73
CA GLY A 8 -4.71 -12.29 -11.89
C GLY A 8 -3.87 -11.06 -12.19
N LEU A 9 -3.40 -10.39 -11.14
CA LEU A 9 -2.25 -9.51 -11.21
C LEU A 9 -0.99 -10.33 -10.97
N TYR A 10 -0.07 -10.31 -11.93
CA TYR A 10 1.16 -11.08 -11.87
C TYR A 10 2.37 -10.17 -11.63
N LYS A 11 3.38 -10.70 -10.96
CA LYS A 11 4.67 -10.03 -10.75
C LYS A 11 5.80 -10.89 -11.25
N ASN A 12 6.78 -10.32 -11.95
CA ASN A 12 8.00 -11.08 -12.26
C ASN A 12 8.88 -11.21 -11.01
N ILE A 13 9.32 -12.44 -10.73
CA ILE A 13 10.16 -12.74 -9.55
C ILE A 13 11.66 -12.67 -9.85
N ILE A 14 12.02 -12.50 -11.12
CA ILE A 14 13.39 -12.28 -11.59
C ILE A 14 13.49 -10.97 -12.37
N SER A 15 14.70 -10.44 -12.55
CA SER A 15 14.92 -9.28 -13.43
C SER A 15 14.42 -9.59 -14.85
N ARG A 16 13.79 -8.60 -15.49
CA ARG A 16 13.18 -8.72 -16.82
C ARG A 16 14.16 -9.19 -17.90
N ARG A 17 15.42 -8.76 -17.82
CA ARG A 17 16.50 -9.19 -18.74
C ARG A 17 16.78 -10.69 -18.72
N ASN A 18 16.36 -11.37 -17.65
CA ASN A 18 16.54 -12.81 -17.46
C ASN A 18 15.29 -13.61 -17.89
N ILE A 19 14.20 -12.94 -18.26
CA ILE A 19 12.97 -13.59 -18.76
C ILE A 19 13.21 -14.00 -20.21
N ILE A 20 13.31 -15.30 -20.46
CA ILE A 20 13.57 -15.84 -21.79
C ILE A 20 12.47 -15.38 -22.77
N GLY A 21 12.86 -14.89 -23.94
CA GLY A 21 11.91 -14.44 -24.97
C GLY A 21 11.29 -13.07 -24.71
N LEU A 22 11.59 -12.41 -23.58
CA LEU A 22 11.27 -11.02 -23.37
C LEU A 22 12.40 -10.14 -23.92
N LYS A 23 12.02 -9.16 -24.73
CA LYS A 23 12.95 -8.13 -25.20
C LYS A 23 13.22 -7.16 -24.06
N SER A 24 14.48 -7.05 -23.62
CA SER A 24 14.85 -6.21 -22.47
C SER A 24 16.27 -5.67 -22.64
N GLY A 25 16.47 -4.40 -22.30
CA GLY A 25 17.75 -3.70 -22.39
C GLY A 25 18.28 -3.27 -21.02
N PRO A 26 19.50 -2.68 -20.94
CA PRO A 26 20.14 -2.29 -19.69
C PRO A 26 19.43 -1.17 -18.91
N TYR A 27 18.44 -0.48 -19.49
CA TYR A 27 17.65 0.55 -18.81
C TYR A 27 16.17 0.14 -18.58
N ASP A 28 15.85 -1.16 -18.68
CA ASP A 28 14.49 -1.71 -18.53
C ASP A 28 14.04 -1.84 -17.05
N ASP A 29 14.92 -1.47 -16.10
CA ASP A 29 14.62 -1.50 -14.65
C ASP A 29 13.67 -0.37 -14.21
N GLN A 30 13.15 0.44 -15.14
CA GLN A 30 12.16 1.48 -14.86
C GLN A 30 10.75 0.93 -14.61
N THR A 31 10.49 -0.33 -14.97
CA THR A 31 9.19 -0.98 -14.76
C THR A 31 9.08 -1.55 -13.35
N GLN A 32 7.88 -1.50 -12.75
CA GLN A 32 7.63 -2.09 -11.43
C GLN A 32 7.33 -3.60 -11.48
N GLY A 33 7.40 -4.18 -12.69
CA GLY A 33 7.32 -5.62 -12.92
C GLY A 33 5.93 -6.22 -12.76
N TRP A 34 4.88 -5.44 -13.02
CA TRP A 34 3.49 -5.87 -12.91
C TRP A 34 2.92 -6.25 -14.27
N TRP A 35 2.16 -7.34 -14.31
CA TRP A 35 1.70 -7.93 -15.56
C TRP A 35 0.24 -8.36 -15.48
N LEU A 36 -0.45 -8.20 -16.60
CA LEU A 36 -1.85 -8.56 -16.74
C LEU A 36 -2.06 -9.51 -17.93
N PRO A 37 -2.94 -10.50 -17.77
CA PRO A 37 -3.26 -11.48 -18.82
C PRO A 37 -4.17 -10.89 -19.90
N PHE A 38 -3.83 -11.14 -21.17
CA PHE A 38 -4.62 -10.76 -22.35
C PHE A 38 -4.61 -11.82 -23.43
N TYR A 39 -5.74 -12.02 -24.09
CA TYR A 39 -5.86 -12.94 -25.24
C TYR A 39 -5.65 -12.21 -26.57
N ASP A 40 -4.90 -12.83 -27.49
CA ASP A 40 -4.84 -12.40 -28.89
C ASP A 40 -6.03 -12.94 -29.71
N GLU A 41 -6.12 -12.55 -30.99
CA GLU A 41 -7.20 -12.95 -31.91
C GLU A 41 -7.31 -14.48 -32.08
N LYS A 42 -6.20 -15.20 -31.86
CA LYS A 42 -6.10 -16.66 -31.94
C LYS A 42 -6.31 -17.34 -30.58
N ARG A 43 -6.69 -16.57 -29.56
CA ARG A 43 -6.86 -16.98 -28.16
C ARG A 43 -5.59 -17.52 -27.52
N ASN A 44 -4.41 -17.12 -27.98
CA ASN A 44 -3.22 -17.31 -27.18
C ASN A 44 -3.21 -16.28 -26.06
N LEU A 45 -2.79 -16.73 -24.88
CA LEU A 45 -2.65 -15.88 -23.72
C LEU A 45 -1.26 -15.23 -23.70
N HIS A 46 -1.23 -13.94 -23.40
CA HIS A 46 -0.02 -13.15 -23.20
C HIS A 46 -0.09 -12.46 -21.85
N LEU A 47 1.05 -12.32 -21.19
CA LEU A 47 1.21 -11.38 -20.10
C LEU A 47 1.71 -10.07 -20.69
N VAL A 48 1.03 -8.97 -20.37
CA VAL A 48 1.38 -7.61 -20.79
C VAL A 48 1.77 -6.82 -19.56
N ASP A 49 2.95 -6.22 -19.58
CA ASP A 49 3.46 -5.35 -18.53
C ASP A 49 2.62 -4.09 -18.47
N THR A 50 2.11 -3.79 -17.28
CA THR A 50 1.25 -2.64 -17.04
C THR A 50 1.91 -1.30 -17.30
N TYR A 51 3.25 -1.21 -17.20
CA TYR A 51 4.01 -0.03 -17.61
C TYR A 51 3.77 0.28 -19.10
N HIS A 52 3.70 -0.74 -19.94
CA HIS A 52 3.58 -0.58 -21.39
C HIS A 52 2.12 -0.47 -21.89
N ILE A 53 1.15 -0.42 -20.97
CA ILE A 53 -0.27 -0.25 -21.30
C ILE A 53 -0.59 1.24 -21.44
N ASN A 54 -0.51 1.73 -22.67
CA ASN A 54 -0.85 3.11 -23.01
C ASN A 54 -2.34 3.18 -23.43
N VAL A 55 -3.23 3.22 -22.44
CA VAL A 55 -4.66 3.46 -22.65
C VAL A 55 -5.01 4.79 -22.01
N PHE A 56 -5.34 5.78 -22.84
CA PHE A 56 -5.85 7.08 -22.40
C PHE A 56 -7.12 6.89 -21.57
N SER A 57 -7.08 7.07 -20.24
CA SER A 57 -8.30 7.39 -19.49
C SER A 57 -8.01 7.91 -18.07
N ASN A 58 -8.99 8.65 -17.56
CA ASN A 58 -8.95 9.49 -16.37
C ASN A 58 -8.77 8.68 -15.07
N ARG A 59 -8.13 9.34 -14.08
CA ARG A 59 -7.65 8.86 -12.76
C ARG A 59 -8.73 8.38 -11.77
N ASN A 60 -9.78 7.70 -12.21
CA ASN A 60 -10.89 7.31 -11.34
C ASN A 60 -10.89 5.81 -11.01
N ASN A 61 -11.46 5.42 -9.87
CA ASN A 61 -11.63 4.02 -9.43
C ASN A 61 -12.40 3.14 -10.43
N GLU A 62 -13.18 3.76 -11.33
CA GLU A 62 -13.80 3.07 -12.46
C GLU A 62 -12.78 2.54 -13.47
N PHE A 63 -11.56 3.08 -13.51
CA PHE A 63 -10.50 2.61 -14.41
C PHE A 63 -10.23 1.13 -14.23
N LEU A 64 -9.96 0.65 -13.02
CA LEU A 64 -9.61 -0.77 -12.83
C LEU A 64 -10.79 -1.66 -13.22
N LYS A 65 -12.00 -1.27 -12.82
CA LYS A 65 -13.23 -2.00 -13.15
C LYS A 65 -13.46 -2.04 -14.66
N ASN A 66 -13.44 -0.88 -15.32
CA ASN A 66 -13.63 -0.75 -16.77
C ASN A 66 -12.48 -1.42 -17.52
N PHE A 67 -11.24 -1.32 -17.04
CA PHE A 67 -10.08 -1.98 -17.63
C PHE A 67 -10.20 -3.50 -17.59
N ILE A 68 -10.61 -4.06 -16.45
CA ILE A 68 -10.88 -5.49 -16.29
C ILE A 68 -12.09 -5.91 -17.16
N GLU A 69 -13.19 -5.16 -17.09
CA GLU A 69 -14.42 -5.50 -17.81
C GLU A 69 -14.28 -5.35 -19.32
N GLU A 70 -13.53 -4.35 -19.78
CA GLU A 70 -13.37 -4.04 -21.19
C GLU A 70 -12.19 -4.75 -21.81
N ASN A 71 -11.11 -5.08 -21.10
CA ASN A 71 -9.91 -5.62 -21.76
C ASN A 71 -9.63 -7.07 -21.35
N ILE A 72 -9.75 -7.43 -20.07
CA ILE A 72 -9.56 -8.84 -19.66
C ILE A 72 -10.69 -9.73 -20.20
N LYS A 73 -11.94 -9.24 -20.24
CA LYS A 73 -13.08 -10.02 -20.76
C LYS A 73 -13.23 -9.96 -22.29
N LYS A 74 -12.46 -9.13 -23.00
CA LYS A 74 -12.49 -9.08 -24.47
C LYS A 74 -11.94 -10.38 -25.04
N LYS A 75 -12.55 -10.85 -26.14
CA LYS A 75 -12.11 -12.05 -26.87
C LYS A 75 -10.79 -11.83 -27.64
N ASP A 76 -10.42 -10.59 -27.89
CA ASP A 76 -9.22 -10.20 -28.63
C ASP A 76 -8.70 -8.85 -28.10
N ASN A 77 -7.43 -8.84 -27.67
CA ASN A 77 -6.67 -7.70 -27.18
C ASN A 77 -5.35 -7.54 -27.95
N SER A 78 -5.27 -8.06 -29.18
CA SER A 78 -4.06 -8.01 -30.02
C SER A 78 -3.54 -6.60 -30.18
N TRP A 79 -4.41 -5.58 -30.20
CA TRP A 79 -3.98 -4.18 -30.22
C TRP A 79 -3.15 -3.79 -28.99
N ILE A 80 -3.58 -4.14 -27.77
CA ILE A 80 -2.85 -3.85 -26.52
C ILE A 80 -1.52 -4.62 -26.51
N ILE A 81 -1.56 -5.91 -26.86
CA ILE A 81 -0.38 -6.78 -26.92
C ILE A 81 0.66 -6.21 -27.89
N ASN A 82 0.25 -5.89 -29.12
CA ASN A 82 1.15 -5.34 -30.14
C ASN A 82 1.66 -3.95 -29.76
N LYS A 83 0.79 -3.10 -29.19
CA LYS A 83 1.21 -1.78 -28.71
C LYS A 83 2.25 -1.90 -27.61
N SER A 84 2.08 -2.80 -26.63
CA SER A 84 3.06 -2.93 -25.55
C SER A 84 4.49 -3.25 -26.02
N ASN A 85 4.66 -3.81 -27.23
CA ASN A 85 5.95 -4.10 -27.86
C ASN A 85 6.40 -3.03 -28.87
N PHE A 86 5.86 -1.80 -28.83
CA PHE A 86 6.21 -0.75 -29.80
C PHE A 86 7.67 -0.27 -29.67
N ASP A 87 8.28 -0.42 -28.49
CA ASP A 87 9.61 0.11 -28.22
C ASP A 87 10.71 -0.76 -28.88
N TYR A 88 11.71 -0.11 -29.48
CA TYR A 88 12.84 -0.78 -30.11
C TYR A 88 13.79 -1.45 -29.11
N TYR A 89 13.78 -1.08 -27.83
CA TYR A 89 14.67 -1.63 -26.81
C TYR A 89 13.94 -2.47 -25.75
N TYR A 90 12.62 -2.32 -25.61
CA TYR A 90 11.85 -2.94 -24.54
C TYR A 90 10.60 -3.66 -25.06
N GLY A 91 10.38 -4.87 -24.58
CA GLY A 91 9.17 -5.65 -24.82
C GLY A 91 8.22 -5.51 -23.64
N GLY A 92 7.00 -5.07 -23.91
CA GLY A 92 5.94 -4.97 -22.93
C GLY A 92 4.99 -6.17 -22.90
N SER A 93 5.19 -7.19 -23.74
CA SER A 93 4.39 -8.42 -23.66
C SER A 93 5.16 -9.69 -23.98
N ILE A 94 4.71 -10.78 -23.36
CA ILE A 94 5.26 -12.12 -23.55
C ILE A 94 4.14 -13.16 -23.66
N LYS A 95 4.28 -14.06 -24.62
CA LYS A 95 3.35 -15.19 -24.78
C LYS A 95 3.52 -16.17 -23.63
N VAL A 96 2.42 -16.53 -22.99
CA VAL A 96 2.41 -17.53 -21.91
C VAL A 96 2.80 -18.91 -22.46
N SER A 97 3.66 -19.60 -21.72
CA SER A 97 3.96 -21.02 -21.92
C SER A 97 4.48 -21.64 -20.61
N GLU A 98 4.59 -22.98 -20.57
CA GLU A 98 5.14 -23.69 -19.40
C GLU A 98 6.59 -23.28 -19.07
N ALA A 99 7.36 -22.82 -20.06
CA ALA A 99 8.72 -22.32 -19.86
C ALA A 99 8.76 -20.90 -19.27
N ILE A 100 7.72 -20.09 -19.49
CA ILE A 100 7.69 -18.68 -19.10
C ILE A 100 7.05 -18.46 -17.73
N MET A 101 6.01 -19.23 -17.40
CA MET A 101 5.27 -19.06 -16.15
C MET A 101 6.10 -19.13 -14.86
N PRO A 102 7.18 -19.94 -14.76
CA PRO A 102 8.04 -19.95 -13.58
C PRO A 102 8.70 -18.59 -13.24
N TYR A 103 8.72 -17.63 -14.18
CA TYR A 103 9.25 -16.29 -13.93
C TYR A 103 8.25 -15.34 -13.29
N PHE A 104 7.00 -15.77 -13.09
CA PHE A 104 5.91 -14.94 -12.60
C PHE A 104 5.22 -15.58 -11.40
N GLU A 105 4.84 -14.74 -10.44
CA GLU A 105 3.94 -15.10 -9.36
C GLU A 105 2.58 -14.43 -9.55
N CYS A 106 1.49 -15.14 -9.28
CA CYS A 106 0.16 -14.54 -9.20
C CYS A 106 0.01 -13.91 -7.82
N VAL A 107 -0.03 -12.58 -7.74
CA VAL A 107 -0.07 -11.85 -6.47
C VAL A 107 -1.49 -11.75 -5.92
N CYS A 108 -2.47 -11.44 -6.78
CA CYS A 108 -3.87 -11.38 -6.36
C CYS A 108 -4.85 -11.59 -7.52
N ASP A 109 -6.11 -11.86 -7.19
CA ASP A 109 -7.24 -11.77 -8.12
C ASP A 109 -7.83 -10.36 -8.05
N LEU A 110 -7.76 -9.61 -9.15
CA LEU A 110 -8.21 -8.22 -9.18
C LEU A 110 -9.70 -8.03 -8.89
N ARG A 111 -10.53 -9.08 -9.02
CA ARG A 111 -11.97 -8.99 -8.70
C ARG A 111 -12.20 -8.84 -7.20
N ASP A 112 -11.27 -9.31 -6.38
CA ASP A 112 -11.34 -9.24 -4.93
C ASP A 112 -10.77 -7.93 -4.38
N PHE A 113 -10.21 -7.07 -5.23
CA PHE A 113 -9.52 -5.85 -4.85
C PHE A 113 -10.15 -4.60 -5.46
N GLU A 114 -9.83 -3.44 -4.88
CA GLU A 114 -10.20 -2.11 -5.36
C GLU A 114 -9.05 -1.13 -5.18
N ILE A 115 -9.00 -0.08 -6.02
CA ILE A 115 -8.03 1.01 -5.84
C ILE A 115 -8.40 1.79 -4.58
N SER A 116 -7.41 2.03 -3.73
CA SER A 116 -7.60 2.69 -2.45
C SER A 116 -6.46 3.66 -2.12
N ASN A 117 -6.79 4.73 -1.41
CA ASN A 117 -5.83 5.74 -0.91
C ASN A 117 -5.48 5.53 0.57
N VAL A 118 -5.66 4.30 1.08
CA VAL A 118 -5.34 3.95 2.47
C VAL A 118 -3.82 3.92 2.70
N LYS A 119 -3.41 4.04 3.97
CA LYS A 119 -2.05 3.72 4.39
C LYS A 119 -1.86 2.19 4.36
N PRO A 120 -1.03 1.63 3.47
CA PRO A 120 -0.87 0.18 3.30
C PRO A 120 -0.52 -0.54 4.61
N ASP A 121 0.35 0.10 5.40
CA ASP A 121 0.89 -0.46 6.64
C ASP A 121 -0.17 -0.66 7.72
N ASP A 122 -1.38 -0.11 7.58
CA ASP A 122 -2.49 -0.30 8.53
C ASP A 122 -3.20 -1.66 8.37
N TYR A 123 -2.88 -2.43 7.33
CA TYR A 123 -3.57 -3.66 6.95
C TYR A 123 -2.61 -4.85 6.91
N LEU A 124 -3.15 -6.06 6.83
CA LEU A 124 -2.35 -7.28 6.61
C LEU A 124 -1.75 -7.28 5.20
N GLU A 125 -0.53 -7.81 5.06
CA GLU A 125 0.19 -7.85 3.78
C GLU A 125 -0.60 -8.55 2.66
N GLN A 126 -1.31 -9.63 2.97
CA GLN A 126 -2.15 -10.35 2.00
C GLN A 126 -3.36 -9.57 1.46
N ASP A 127 -3.70 -8.47 2.10
CA ASP A 127 -4.87 -7.64 1.77
C ASP A 127 -4.48 -6.38 1.01
N VAL A 128 -3.18 -6.09 0.86
CA VAL A 128 -2.70 -4.88 0.19
C VAL A 128 -1.65 -5.20 -0.85
N VAL A 129 -1.81 -4.61 -2.04
CA VAL A 129 -0.79 -4.62 -3.09
C VAL A 129 -0.44 -3.18 -3.43
N THR A 130 0.81 -2.80 -3.23
CA THR A 130 1.28 -1.42 -3.44
C THR A 130 2.08 -1.29 -4.73
N ASN A 131 2.28 -0.05 -5.16
CA ASN A 131 3.09 0.26 -6.33
C ASN A 131 2.58 -0.47 -7.58
N VAL A 132 1.27 -0.66 -7.73
CA VAL A 132 0.72 -1.26 -8.94
C VAL A 132 0.61 -0.17 -9.99
N GLN A 133 1.43 -0.22 -11.02
CA GLN A 133 1.27 0.68 -12.14
C GLN A 133 0.13 0.15 -13.01
N LEU A 134 -0.84 0.98 -13.39
CA LEU A 134 -1.97 0.55 -14.21
C LEU A 134 -2.04 1.26 -15.57
N TYR A 135 -1.18 2.25 -15.80
CA TYR A 135 -1.01 2.94 -17.08
C TYR A 135 0.35 3.67 -17.14
N PHE A 136 0.73 4.07 -18.35
CA PHE A 136 1.95 4.82 -18.61
C PHE A 136 1.80 6.28 -18.16
N GLU A 137 2.11 6.59 -16.91
CA GLU A 137 2.32 7.96 -16.44
C GLU A 137 3.76 8.12 -15.99
N HIS A 138 4.54 8.91 -16.74
CA HIS A 138 5.88 9.36 -16.35
C HIS A 138 5.93 10.18 -15.03
N GLY A 139 4.80 10.33 -14.33
CA GLY A 139 4.61 11.26 -13.22
C GLY A 139 4.34 10.65 -11.83
N TYR A 140 4.23 9.32 -11.68
CA TYR A 140 4.03 8.70 -10.36
C TYR A 140 5.18 7.76 -9.98
N PRO A 141 6.06 8.14 -9.04
CA PRO A 141 7.07 7.22 -8.53
C PRO A 141 6.49 6.06 -7.69
N HIS A 142 5.19 6.04 -7.38
CA HIS A 142 4.61 5.18 -6.34
C HIS A 142 3.43 4.27 -6.78
N GLY A 143 3.07 4.25 -8.07
CA GLY A 143 1.93 3.46 -8.58
C GLY A 143 0.60 3.72 -7.83
N VAL A 144 -0.35 2.78 -7.91
CA VAL A 144 -1.56 2.76 -7.08
C VAL A 144 -1.50 1.69 -6.01
N THR A 145 -2.30 1.85 -4.96
CA THR A 145 -2.51 0.82 -3.94
C THR A 145 -3.84 0.11 -4.19
N LEU A 146 -3.80 -1.23 -4.21
CA LEU A 146 -4.97 -2.09 -4.25
C LEU A 146 -5.24 -2.64 -2.86
N LEU A 147 -6.48 -2.54 -2.39
CA LEU A 147 -6.95 -3.09 -1.12
C LEU A 147 -7.98 -4.19 -1.39
N ARG A 148 -7.88 -5.31 -0.66
CA ARG A 148 -8.89 -6.36 -0.71
C ARG A 148 -10.23 -5.83 -0.21
N LYS A 149 -11.29 -6.10 -0.95
CA LYS A 149 -12.66 -5.70 -0.59
C LYS A 149 -13.05 -6.27 0.76
N GLY A 150 -13.50 -5.39 1.64
CA GLY A 150 -13.88 -5.77 3.01
C GLY A 150 -12.70 -6.02 3.96
N ALA A 151 -11.46 -5.76 3.55
CA ALA A 151 -10.31 -5.80 4.44
C ALA A 151 -10.50 -4.84 5.61
N LYS A 152 -10.17 -5.31 6.80
CA LYS A 152 -10.20 -4.52 8.02
C LYS A 152 -8.78 -4.13 8.40
N LYS A 153 -8.63 -2.94 8.97
CA LYS A 153 -7.35 -2.53 9.54
C LYS A 153 -6.91 -3.53 10.61
N ASP A 154 -5.62 -3.84 10.64
CA ASP A 154 -5.01 -4.52 11.77
C ASP A 154 -4.75 -3.48 12.85
N ILE A 155 -5.47 -3.59 13.96
CA ILE A 155 -5.41 -2.60 15.05
C ILE A 155 -4.00 -2.46 15.63
N ASN A 156 -3.21 -3.54 15.65
CA ASN A 156 -1.85 -3.51 16.18
C ASN A 156 -0.94 -2.74 15.22
N ARG A 157 -1.10 -2.95 13.91
CA ARG A 157 -0.36 -2.21 12.89
C ARG A 157 -0.73 -0.72 12.88
N VAL A 158 -2.03 -0.40 12.96
CA VAL A 158 -2.50 0.99 13.10
C VAL A 158 -1.88 1.67 14.32
N ALA A 159 -1.96 1.02 15.49
CA ALA A 159 -1.39 1.53 16.71
C ALA A 159 0.13 1.76 16.56
N ARG A 160 0.84 0.78 15.99
CA ARG A 160 2.29 0.87 15.73
C ARG A 160 2.64 2.04 14.81
N ASN A 161 1.92 2.19 13.69
CA ASN A 161 2.14 3.27 12.75
C ASN A 161 1.86 4.65 13.37
N TYR A 162 0.82 4.73 14.20
CA TYR A 162 0.50 5.95 14.93
C TYR A 162 1.59 6.29 15.95
N MET A 163 2.10 5.28 16.67
CA MET A 163 3.22 5.44 17.60
C MET A 163 4.51 5.90 16.91
N TYR A 164 4.92 5.26 15.80
CA TYR A 164 6.10 5.69 15.05
C TYR A 164 5.96 7.12 14.55
N ASN A 165 4.79 7.49 14.00
CA ASN A 165 4.54 8.86 13.58
C ASN A 165 4.65 9.86 14.74
N LEU A 166 4.16 9.52 15.93
CA LEU A 166 4.29 10.39 17.10
C LEU A 166 5.75 10.54 17.53
N LEU A 167 6.54 9.45 17.53
CA LEU A 167 7.96 9.51 17.87
C LEU A 167 8.76 10.35 16.89
N ASP A 168 8.53 10.17 15.59
CA ASP A 168 9.22 10.91 14.53
C ASP A 168 8.94 12.42 14.62
N ASN A 169 7.76 12.80 15.14
CA ASN A 169 7.38 14.20 15.34
C ASN A 169 7.65 14.73 16.77
N ALA A 170 7.97 13.87 17.74
CA ALA A 170 8.15 14.26 19.15
C ALA A 170 9.37 15.15 19.37
N ASP A 171 10.39 15.06 18.52
CA ASP A 171 11.55 15.95 18.55
C ASP A 171 11.19 17.38 18.10
N HIS A 172 10.05 17.56 17.44
CA HIS A 172 9.71 18.81 16.74
C HIS A 172 8.51 19.55 17.38
N TRP A 173 7.56 18.85 18.00
CA TRP A 173 6.35 19.47 18.59
C TRP A 173 5.95 18.92 19.97
N ALA A 174 5.23 19.76 20.72
CA ALA A 174 4.56 19.33 21.94
C ALA A 174 3.42 18.35 21.60
N ILE A 175 3.43 17.18 22.23
CA ILE A 175 2.36 16.19 22.14
C ILE A 175 1.12 16.74 22.86
N TYR A 176 -0.04 16.70 22.20
CA TYR A 176 -1.29 17.21 22.75
C TYR A 176 -2.10 16.10 23.46
N ASP A 177 -2.93 16.49 24.43
CA ASP A 177 -3.80 15.56 25.18
C ASP A 177 -4.74 14.74 24.25
N SER A 178 -5.15 15.30 23.11
CA SER A 178 -5.98 14.61 22.12
C SER A 178 -5.26 13.48 21.37
N GLU A 179 -3.93 13.52 21.30
CA GLU A 179 -3.11 12.46 20.70
C GLU A 179 -2.92 11.31 21.69
N ILE A 180 -2.84 11.66 22.97
CA ILE A 180 -2.80 10.73 24.10
C ILE A 180 -4.13 9.95 24.20
N ASP A 181 -5.28 10.63 24.06
CA ASP A 181 -6.60 9.99 24.09
C ASP A 181 -6.75 8.93 22.97
N LYS A 182 -6.24 9.21 21.76
CA LYS A 182 -6.25 8.26 20.64
C LYS A 182 -5.40 7.01 20.90
N LEU A 183 -4.29 7.14 21.61
CA LEU A 183 -3.47 5.98 22.00
C LEU A 183 -4.22 5.07 22.98
N THR A 184 -4.97 5.66 23.90
CA THR A 184 -5.80 4.93 24.85
C THR A 184 -6.93 4.17 24.13
N GLU A 185 -7.54 4.80 23.11
CA GLU A 185 -8.57 4.19 22.25
C GLU A 185 -8.05 2.94 21.51
N TYR A 186 -6.80 2.96 21.06
CA TYR A 186 -6.16 1.80 20.42
C TYR A 186 -5.81 0.66 21.37
N ARG A 187 -6.09 0.80 22.68
CA ARG A 187 -5.76 -0.18 23.72
C ARG A 187 -4.31 -0.64 23.65
N VAL A 188 -3.38 0.30 23.49
CA VAL A 188 -1.93 0.01 23.42
C VAL A 188 -1.47 -0.84 24.61
N ASP A 189 -2.09 -0.68 25.78
CA ASP A 189 -1.84 -1.49 26.97
C ASP A 189 -2.10 -3.01 26.76
N ALA A 190 -3.03 -3.39 25.89
CA ALA A 190 -3.31 -4.79 25.55
C ALA A 190 -2.30 -5.40 24.57
N LEU A 191 -1.42 -4.57 23.97
CA LEU A 191 -0.33 -5.04 23.12
C LEU A 191 0.87 -5.52 23.94
N ILE A 192 0.99 -5.07 25.20
CA ILE A 192 2.13 -5.33 26.09
C ILE A 192 2.36 -6.84 26.34
N ASP A 193 1.30 -7.64 26.34
CA ASP A 193 1.34 -9.08 26.66
C ASP A 193 1.74 -10.00 25.48
N LYS A 194 2.11 -9.45 24.32
CA LYS A 194 2.25 -10.23 23.06
C LYS A 194 3.66 -10.37 22.49
N ASP A 195 4.71 -10.41 23.31
CA ASP A 195 6.09 -10.64 22.83
C ASP A 195 6.49 -9.58 21.79
N LEU A 196 6.37 -8.31 22.20
CA LEU A 196 6.62 -7.16 21.36
C LEU A 196 8.12 -6.95 21.10
N SER A 197 8.48 -6.41 19.93
CA SER A 197 9.85 -5.97 19.66
C SER A 197 10.29 -4.88 20.64
N ASP A 198 11.58 -4.84 20.96
CA ASP A 198 12.18 -3.90 21.93
C ASP A 198 11.79 -2.44 21.66
N GLU A 199 11.71 -2.04 20.39
CA GLU A 199 11.30 -0.70 19.96
C GLU A 199 9.88 -0.34 20.42
N ILE A 200 8.93 -1.28 20.34
CA ILE A 200 7.55 -1.04 20.77
C ILE A 200 7.49 -0.94 22.30
N TYR A 201 8.24 -1.78 23.02
CA TYR A 201 8.32 -1.70 24.48
C TYR A 201 8.88 -0.35 24.97
N ILE A 202 9.97 0.11 24.34
CA ILE A 202 10.55 1.43 24.61
C ILE A 202 9.53 2.54 24.34
N THR A 203 8.81 2.44 23.22
CA THR A 203 7.80 3.42 22.82
C THR A 203 6.66 3.48 23.84
N ILE A 204 6.13 2.34 24.27
CA ILE A 204 5.09 2.26 25.30
C ILE A 204 5.55 2.92 26.61
N ASN A 205 6.79 2.67 27.04
CA ASN A 205 7.33 3.29 28.24
C ASN A 205 7.54 4.80 28.09
N TYR A 206 7.92 5.27 26.91
CA TYR A 206 8.02 6.70 26.61
C TYR A 206 6.64 7.38 26.65
N LEU A 207 5.62 6.73 26.07
CA LEU A 207 4.23 7.22 26.10
C LEU A 207 3.67 7.27 27.53
N LYS A 208 3.98 6.28 28.38
CA LYS A 208 3.62 6.32 29.81
C LYS A 208 4.21 7.53 30.52
N LYS A 209 5.48 7.85 30.26
CA LYS A 209 6.13 9.05 30.82
C LYS A 209 5.44 10.34 30.34
N ILE A 210 5.05 10.41 29.07
CA ILE A 210 4.32 11.56 28.53
C ILE A 210 2.96 11.73 29.22
N GLN A 211 2.21 10.63 29.41
CA GLN A 211 0.95 10.63 30.14
C GLN A 211 1.11 11.13 31.59
N GLU A 212 2.14 10.64 32.29
CA GLU A 212 2.46 11.07 33.65
C GLU A 212 2.75 12.58 33.71
N LEU A 213 3.54 13.10 32.77
CA LEU A 213 3.83 14.53 32.66
C LEU A 213 2.57 15.36 32.39
N SER A 214 1.67 14.90 31.52
CA SER A 214 0.37 15.58 31.28
C SER A 214 -0.48 15.64 32.55
N ASN A 215 -0.59 14.53 33.28
CA ASN A 215 -1.33 14.48 34.55
C ASN A 215 -0.76 15.45 35.59
N LEU A 216 0.57 15.49 35.74
CA LEU A 216 1.24 16.43 36.65
C LEU A 216 0.96 17.89 36.27
N LYS A 217 1.00 18.22 34.98
CA LYS A 217 0.69 19.56 34.47
C LYS A 217 -0.76 19.97 34.80
N LYS A 218 -1.71 19.05 34.65
CA LYS A 218 -3.12 19.28 35.01
C LYS A 218 -3.29 19.54 36.51
N GLN A 219 -2.66 18.72 37.35
CA GLN A 219 -2.69 18.89 38.81
C GLN A 219 -2.09 20.24 39.24
N ALA A 220 -0.93 20.61 38.71
CA ALA A 220 -0.30 21.90 39.02
C ALA A 220 -1.19 23.09 38.63
N ARG A 221 -1.89 23.00 37.48
CA ARG A 221 -2.85 24.01 37.05
C ARG A 221 -4.04 24.11 38.02
N GLU A 222 -4.58 22.98 38.47
CA GLU A 222 -5.69 22.97 39.42
C GLU A 222 -5.29 23.58 40.77
N GLN A 223 -4.09 23.24 41.27
CA GLN A 223 -3.54 23.82 42.50
C GLN A 223 -3.38 25.34 42.38
N TYR A 224 -2.78 25.82 41.29
CA TYR A 224 -2.64 27.25 41.01
C TYR A 224 -3.99 27.99 40.98
N LEU A 225 -5.01 27.41 40.33
CA LEU A 225 -6.36 27.99 40.30
C LEU A 225 -7.00 28.02 41.68
N GLN A 226 -6.77 27.01 42.52
CA GLN A 226 -7.23 27.00 43.91
C GLN A 226 -6.56 28.09 44.74
N GLU A 227 -5.25 28.30 44.57
CA GLU A 227 -4.50 29.37 45.25
C GLU A 227 -4.99 30.76 44.85
N ILE A 228 -5.19 31.01 43.55
CA ILE A 228 -5.79 32.27 43.07
C ILE A 228 -7.16 32.50 43.72
N ARG A 229 -8.00 31.47 43.80
CA ARG A 229 -9.33 31.57 44.42
C ARG A 229 -9.23 31.88 45.91
N LYS A 230 -8.25 31.31 46.63
CA LYS A 230 -7.99 31.61 48.04
C LYS A 230 -7.56 33.06 48.23
N ILE A 231 -6.59 33.54 47.45
CA ILE A 231 -6.10 34.93 47.49
C ILE A 231 -7.23 35.93 47.22
N ARG A 232 -8.09 35.64 46.24
CA ARG A 232 -9.24 36.51 45.93
C ARG A 232 -10.29 36.55 47.03
N ARG A 233 -10.46 35.46 47.79
CA ARG A 233 -11.38 35.39 48.94
C ARG A 233 -10.81 36.03 50.20
N SER A 234 -9.50 36.05 50.38
CA SER A 234 -8.85 36.71 51.51
C SER A 234 -8.75 38.23 51.37
N ASN A 235 -8.98 38.76 50.17
CA ASN A 235 -8.93 40.19 49.85
C ASN A 235 -10.34 40.81 49.69
N GLN A 236 -11.40 40.08 50.05
CA GLN A 236 -12.79 40.56 50.17
C GLN A 236 -13.16 40.62 51.65
#